data_AF-A0A328HHR3-F1
#
_entry.id   AF-A0A328HHR3-F1
#
_cell.length_a   1.000
_cell.length_b   1.000
_cell.length_c   1.000
_cell.angle_alpha   90.00
_cell.angle_beta   90.00
_cell.angle_gamma   90.00
#
_symmetry.space_group_name_H-M   'P 1'
#
loop_
_entity.id
_entity.type
_entity.pdbx_description
1 polymer ?
#
loop_
_entity_poly.entity_id
_entity_poly.type
_entity_poly.pdbx_seq_one_letter_code
_entity_poly.pdbx_strand_id
1 'polypeptide(L)'
;MPQTPRTVDYRKLASAAAKAVYTWDTRTASYSEVYSRLRNWWNVLPDGSNPLAVFVQEFEATGINAGSYASLAGQQARRSAVMQSLRCDVELAKVRERPAPWAGLHVCTVSLRVLDQTSSSLNVYTAPVSVMMNCPPADTAPVDHCVVVGFYVAASRIVY
;
A
#
# COMPACT_ATOMS: atom_id res chain seq x y z
N MET A 1 11.36 8.74 -0.68
CA MET A 1 10.07 8.12 -0.29
C MET A 1 9.86 8.29 1.21
N PRO A 2 8.61 8.29 1.71
CA PRO A 2 8.33 8.45 3.14
C PRO A 2 8.85 7.25 3.97
N GLN A 3 9.34 7.49 5.18
CA GLN A 3 9.60 6.44 6.19
C GLN A 3 8.27 5.95 6.79
N THR A 4 8.23 4.70 7.28
CA THR A 4 7.06 4.13 7.98
C THR A 4 6.77 4.90 9.27
N PRO A 5 5.62 5.58 9.41
CA PRO A 5 5.28 6.26 10.65
C PRO A 5 5.05 5.27 11.78
N ARG A 6 5.72 5.47 12.91
CA ARG A 6 5.40 4.76 14.16
C ARG A 6 4.24 5.49 14.86
N THR A 7 3.03 4.98 14.73
CA THR A 7 1.82 5.65 15.23
C THR A 7 0.68 4.66 15.46
N VAL A 8 -0.18 4.95 16.45
CA VAL A 8 -1.47 4.26 16.66
C VAL A 8 -2.60 4.85 15.80
N ASP A 9 -2.36 5.98 15.12
CA ASP A 9 -3.31 6.52 14.16
C ASP A 9 -3.23 5.73 12.84
N TYR A 10 -4.10 4.72 12.73
CA TYR A 10 -4.17 3.86 11.56
C TYR A 10 -4.47 4.63 10.26
N ARG A 11 -5.14 5.80 10.32
CA ARG A 11 -5.43 6.62 9.14
C ARG A 11 -4.17 7.28 8.61
N LYS A 12 -3.33 7.78 9.52
CA LYS A 12 -2.02 8.34 9.19
C LYS A 12 -1.11 7.27 8.57
N LEU A 13 -1.09 6.07 9.15
CA LEU A 13 -0.34 4.93 8.59
C LEU A 13 -0.85 4.54 7.20
N ALA A 14 -2.16 4.38 7.03
CA ALA A 14 -2.78 4.03 5.75
C ALA A 14 -2.45 5.03 4.65
N SER A 15 -2.60 6.34 4.92
CA SER A 15 -2.24 7.39 3.96
C SER A 15 -0.75 7.33 3.58
N ALA A 16 0.14 7.08 4.55
CA ALA A 16 1.57 7.00 4.29
C ALA A 16 1.92 5.77 3.43
N ALA A 17 1.34 4.61 3.76
CA ALA A 17 1.52 3.37 3.02
C ALA A 17 0.99 3.48 1.59
N ALA A 18 -0.25 3.97 1.40
CA ALA A 18 -0.84 4.16 0.07
C ALA A 18 0.02 5.08 -0.81
N LYS A 19 0.51 6.20 -0.26
CA LYS A 19 1.44 7.09 -0.98
C LYS A 19 2.74 6.38 -1.34
N ALA A 20 3.30 5.57 -0.43
CA ALA A 20 4.53 4.83 -0.69
C ALA A 20 4.36 3.85 -1.86
N VAL A 21 3.24 3.10 -1.90
CA VAL A 21 2.94 2.12 -2.97
C VAL A 21 2.99 2.75 -4.37
N TYR A 22 2.49 3.99 -4.52
CA TYR A 22 2.46 4.72 -5.79
C TYR A 22 3.54 5.81 -5.90
N THR A 23 4.65 5.75 -5.18
CA THR A 23 5.73 6.75 -5.34
C THR A 23 7.05 6.05 -5.64
N TRP A 24 7.71 6.43 -6.74
CA TRP A 24 9.05 5.98 -7.11
C TRP A 24 9.71 6.93 -8.11
N ASP A 25 11.04 6.85 -8.22
CA ASP A 25 11.82 7.69 -9.13
C ASP A 25 13.02 6.87 -9.61
N THR A 26 13.01 6.49 -10.89
CA THR A 26 14.03 5.60 -11.48
C THR A 26 15.41 6.25 -11.50
N ARG A 27 15.49 7.57 -11.34
CA ARG A 27 16.75 8.32 -11.31
C ARG A 27 17.47 8.21 -9.97
N THR A 28 16.77 7.74 -8.93
CA THR A 28 17.28 7.70 -7.54
C THR A 28 17.11 6.36 -6.85
N ALA A 29 16.38 5.41 -7.46
CA ALA A 29 16.18 4.08 -6.91
C ALA A 29 16.04 3.05 -8.03
N SER A 30 16.70 1.91 -7.86
CA SER A 30 16.48 0.69 -8.64
C SER A 30 15.15 0.02 -8.30
N TYR A 31 14.70 -0.88 -9.17
CA TYR A 31 13.52 -1.71 -8.93
C TYR A 31 13.62 -2.46 -7.59
N SER A 32 14.76 -3.10 -7.32
CA SER A 32 14.98 -3.87 -6.10
C SER A 32 14.93 -3.00 -4.84
N GLU A 33 15.39 -1.75 -4.90
CA GLU A 33 15.27 -0.82 -3.78
C GLU A 33 13.83 -0.39 -3.54
N VAL A 34 13.05 -0.12 -4.60
CA VAL A 34 11.62 0.19 -4.48
C VAL A 34 10.87 -0.99 -3.86
N TYR A 35 11.08 -2.20 -4.40
CA TYR A 35 10.48 -3.43 -3.92
C TYR A 35 10.84 -3.70 -2.46
N SER A 36 12.13 -3.67 -2.11
CA SER A 36 12.62 -3.92 -0.75
C SER A 36 12.06 -2.92 0.25
N ARG A 37 12.01 -1.63 -0.11
CA ARG A 37 11.41 -0.60 0.74
C ARG A 37 9.95 -0.87 1.01
N LEU A 38 9.14 -1.18 0.00
CA LEU A 38 7.72 -1.50 0.20
C LEU A 38 7.50 -2.81 0.94
N ARG A 39 8.34 -3.81 0.68
CA ARG A 39 8.33 -5.08 1.41
C ARG A 39 8.52 -4.86 2.92
N ASN A 40 9.32 -3.88 3.33
CA ASN A 40 9.53 -3.55 4.74
C ASN A 40 8.29 -2.95 5.42
N TRP A 41 7.28 -2.50 4.66
CA TRP A 41 5.99 -2.11 5.24
C TRP A 41 5.12 -3.33 5.55
N TRP A 42 5.28 -4.44 4.81
CA TRP A 42 4.42 -5.63 4.92
C TRP A 42 4.83 -6.53 6.08
N ASN A 43 4.00 -6.55 7.12
CA ASN A 43 4.16 -7.42 8.28
C ASN A 43 3.32 -8.68 8.08
N VAL A 44 3.99 -9.83 7.98
CA VAL A 44 3.32 -11.13 7.85
C VAL A 44 2.75 -11.53 9.21
N LEU A 45 1.47 -11.88 9.23
CA LEU A 45 0.77 -12.33 10.43
C LEU A 45 1.16 -13.78 10.75
N PRO A 46 1.26 -14.15 12.04
CA PRO A 46 1.65 -15.49 12.46
C PRO A 46 0.71 -16.60 11.97
N ASP A 47 -0.55 -16.27 11.67
CA ASP A 47 -1.56 -17.20 11.17
C ASP A 47 -1.45 -17.48 9.67
N GLY A 48 -0.54 -16.78 8.96
CA GLY A 48 -0.32 -16.95 7.52
C GLY A 48 -1.42 -16.36 6.63
N SER A 49 -2.34 -15.56 7.17
CA SER A 49 -3.48 -14.99 6.43
C SER A 49 -3.09 -13.98 5.33
N ASN A 50 -1.88 -13.42 5.39
CA ASN A 50 -1.38 -12.41 4.46
C ASN A 50 0.00 -12.77 3.86
N PRO A 51 0.10 -13.88 3.11
CA PRO A 51 1.39 -14.38 2.62
C PRO A 51 2.05 -13.42 1.64
N LEU A 52 3.39 -13.49 1.54
CA LEU A 52 4.17 -12.62 0.65
C LEU A 52 3.80 -12.71 -0.83
N ALA A 53 3.20 -13.83 -1.26
CA ALA A 53 2.68 -13.94 -2.61
C ALA A 53 1.60 -12.89 -2.92
N VAL A 54 0.78 -12.50 -1.93
CA VAL A 54 -0.22 -11.42 -2.09
C VAL A 54 0.49 -10.07 -2.26
N PHE A 55 1.52 -9.80 -1.45
CA PHE A 55 2.33 -8.59 -1.59
C PHE A 55 2.92 -8.45 -3.01
N VAL A 56 3.52 -9.52 -3.55
CA VAL A 56 4.11 -9.50 -4.89
C VAL A 56 3.04 -9.18 -5.95
N GLN A 57 1.89 -9.87 -5.89
CA GLN A 57 0.80 -9.65 -6.83
C GLN A 57 0.27 -8.21 -6.79
N GLU A 58 0.04 -7.67 -5.60
CA GLU A 58 -0.50 -6.31 -5.44
C GLU A 58 0.56 -5.24 -5.75
N PHE A 59 1.84 -5.51 -5.52
CA PHE A 59 2.92 -4.63 -5.96
C PHE A 59 2.99 -4.56 -7.49
N GLU A 60 2.98 -5.69 -8.19
CA GLU A 60 3.04 -5.71 -9.65
C GLU A 60 1.77 -5.14 -10.30
N ALA A 61 0.62 -5.27 -9.63
CA ALA A 61 -0.64 -4.65 -10.05
C ALA A 61 -0.60 -3.10 -10.05
N THR A 62 0.42 -2.48 -9.45
CA THR A 62 0.68 -1.03 -9.63
C THR A 62 1.19 -0.66 -11.03
N GLY A 63 1.46 -1.66 -11.87
CA GLY A 63 1.93 -1.50 -13.24
C GLY A 63 3.46 -1.47 -13.37
N ILE A 64 4.21 -1.80 -12.30
CA ILE A 64 5.67 -1.94 -12.37
C ILE A 64 6.13 -3.36 -12.01
N ASN A 65 7.01 -3.92 -12.83
CA ASN A 65 7.81 -5.10 -12.53
C ASN A 65 9.27 -4.82 -12.97
N ALA A 66 10.18 -5.76 -12.78
CA ALA A 66 11.60 -5.54 -13.11
C ALA A 66 11.81 -5.11 -14.58
N GLY A 67 11.07 -5.69 -15.52
CA GLY A 67 11.16 -5.38 -16.94
C GLY A 67 10.62 -4.00 -17.28
N SER A 68 9.38 -3.67 -16.85
CA SER A 68 8.81 -2.36 -17.12
C SER A 68 9.56 -1.24 -16.41
N TYR A 69 10.12 -1.50 -15.22
CA TYR A 69 10.95 -0.53 -14.49
C TYR A 69 12.26 -0.22 -15.25
N ALA A 70 12.87 -1.20 -15.92
CA ALA A 70 14.05 -0.96 -16.74
C ALA A 70 13.74 -0.05 -17.95
N SER A 71 12.61 -0.26 -18.63
CA SER A 71 12.15 0.62 -19.71
C SER A 71 11.85 2.03 -19.21
N LEU A 72 11.19 2.16 -18.05
CA LEU A 72 10.92 3.44 -17.38
C LEU A 72 12.20 4.15 -16.96
N ALA A 73 13.23 3.41 -16.54
CA ALA A 73 14.53 3.96 -16.18
C ALA A 73 15.23 4.62 -17.39
N GLY A 74 15.16 3.98 -18.57
CA GLY A 74 15.64 4.59 -19.82
C GLY A 74 14.92 5.89 -20.19
N GLN A 75 13.70 6.09 -19.69
CA GLN A 75 12.89 7.29 -19.89
C GLN A 75 13.00 8.29 -18.73
N GLN A 76 13.89 8.05 -17.76
CA GLN A 76 14.05 8.87 -16.55
C GLN A 76 12.73 9.07 -15.79
N ALA A 77 11.90 8.03 -15.74
CA ALA A 77 10.56 8.15 -15.23
C ALA A 77 10.50 8.36 -13.71
N ARG A 78 9.46 9.05 -13.28
CA ARG A 78 9.09 9.14 -11.86
C ARG A 78 7.58 9.10 -11.70
N ARG A 79 7.15 8.53 -10.59
CA ARG A 79 5.77 8.52 -10.13
C ARG A 79 5.68 9.18 -8.77
N SER A 80 4.75 10.11 -8.63
CA SER A 80 4.40 10.68 -7.32
C SER A 80 2.92 10.58 -7.06
N ALA A 81 2.54 10.41 -5.79
CA ALA A 81 1.16 10.28 -5.38
C ALA A 81 0.82 11.21 -4.22
N VAL A 82 -0.36 11.84 -4.30
CA VAL A 82 -0.93 12.62 -3.20
C VAL A 82 -2.31 12.08 -2.86
N MET A 83 -2.62 12.03 -1.56
CA MET A 83 -3.93 11.58 -1.09
C MET A 83 -4.98 12.64 -1.40
N GLN A 84 -6.07 12.22 -2.04
CA GLN A 84 -7.26 13.06 -2.26
C GLN A 84 -8.34 12.79 -1.21
N SER A 85 -8.57 11.52 -0.89
CA SER A 85 -9.56 11.13 0.10
C SER A 85 -9.17 9.82 0.78
N LEU A 86 -9.68 9.60 1.98
CA LEU A 86 -9.46 8.40 2.77
C LEU A 86 -10.76 8.03 3.48
N ARG A 87 -11.16 6.76 3.37
CA ARG A 87 -12.31 6.17 4.05
C ARG A 87 -11.85 4.90 4.74
N CYS A 88 -12.20 4.73 6.00
CA CYS A 88 -11.79 3.56 6.77
C CYS A 88 -12.97 2.89 7.44
N ASP A 89 -12.88 1.57 7.61
CA ASP A 89 -13.79 0.69 8.33
C ASP A 89 -15.26 0.67 7.84
N VAL A 90 -15.64 1.57 6.93
CA VAL A 90 -16.94 1.57 6.23
C VAL A 90 -17.01 0.46 5.17
N GLU A 91 -15.88 0.12 4.53
CA GLU A 91 -15.83 -1.00 3.58
C GLU A 91 -15.81 -2.37 4.30
N LEU A 92 -15.40 -2.41 5.58
CA LEU A 92 -15.56 -3.62 6.43
C LEU A 92 -17.04 -3.92 6.71
N ALA A 93 -17.91 -2.90 6.73
CA ALA A 93 -19.33 -3.06 7.03
C ALA A 93 -20.13 -3.76 5.91
N LYS A 94 -19.58 -3.88 4.69
CA LYS A 94 -20.20 -4.62 3.57
C LYS A 94 -20.02 -6.14 3.68
N VAL A 95 -19.34 -6.64 4.71
CA VAL A 95 -19.07 -8.06 4.94
C VAL A 95 -19.82 -8.53 6.21
N ARG A 96 -21.15 -8.42 6.20
CA ARG A 96 -22.04 -8.81 7.32
C ARG A 96 -22.44 -10.29 7.31
N GLU A 97 -21.54 -11.21 6.93
CA GLU A 97 -21.83 -12.66 6.96
C GLU A 97 -20.87 -13.47 7.85
N ARG A 98 -19.71 -12.91 8.22
CA ARG A 98 -18.79 -13.52 9.20
C ARG A 98 -18.22 -12.45 10.13
N PRO A 99 -18.75 -12.29 11.35
CA PRO A 99 -18.20 -11.34 12.30
C PRO A 99 -16.76 -11.74 12.65
N ALA A 100 -15.84 -10.87 12.24
CA ALA A 100 -14.47 -10.75 12.67
C ALA A 100 -14.14 -11.28 14.08
N PRO A 101 -13.11 -12.14 14.24
CA PRO A 101 -12.22 -12.03 15.39
C PRO A 101 -11.08 -11.06 15.01
N TRP A 102 -11.36 -9.77 14.83
CA TRP A 102 -10.33 -8.82 14.33
C TRP A 102 -10.18 -7.57 15.22
N ALA A 103 -10.15 -7.75 16.56
CA ALA A 103 -9.86 -6.63 17.45
C ALA A 103 -8.55 -5.95 17.00
N GLY A 104 -8.59 -4.65 16.66
CA GLY A 104 -7.43 -3.89 16.22
C GLY A 104 -7.08 -3.96 14.73
N LEU A 105 -7.79 -4.73 13.90
CA LEU A 105 -7.62 -4.70 12.45
C LEU A 105 -8.43 -3.55 11.83
N HIS A 106 -7.79 -2.71 11.04
CA HIS A 106 -8.41 -1.59 10.35
C HIS A 106 -8.15 -1.65 8.85
N VAL A 107 -9.12 -1.17 8.06
CA VAL A 107 -9.01 -1.15 6.61
C VAL A 107 -9.36 0.24 6.11
N CYS A 108 -8.44 0.85 5.38
CA CYS A 108 -8.63 2.17 4.79
C CYS A 108 -8.47 2.11 3.27
N THR A 109 -9.50 2.55 2.54
CA THR A 109 -9.40 2.84 1.12
C THR A 109 -9.00 4.30 0.92
N VAL A 110 -7.85 4.48 0.28
CA VAL A 110 -7.23 5.78 -0.01
C VAL A 110 -7.33 6.03 -1.50
N SER A 111 -7.93 7.15 -1.90
CA SER A 111 -7.90 7.62 -3.28
C SER A 111 -6.69 8.53 -3.46
N LEU A 112 -5.80 8.15 -4.39
CA LEU A 112 -4.59 8.89 -4.70
C LEU A 112 -4.75 9.61 -6.04
N ARG A 113 -4.31 10.86 -6.12
CA ARG A 113 -3.96 11.50 -7.39
C ARG A 113 -2.51 11.13 -7.70
N VAL A 114 -2.31 10.38 -8.75
CA VAL A 114 -1.01 9.90 -9.20
C VAL A 114 -0.56 10.73 -10.39
N LEU A 115 0.72 11.10 -10.38
CA LEU A 115 1.41 11.82 -11.44
C LEU A 115 2.58 10.95 -11.92
N ASP A 116 2.44 10.42 -13.13
CA ASP A 116 3.51 9.74 -13.86
C ASP A 116 4.18 10.75 -14.80
N GLN A 117 5.51 10.79 -14.76
CA GLN A 117 6.32 11.69 -15.58
C GLN A 117 7.49 10.92 -16.17
N THR A 118 7.81 11.22 -17.43
CA THR A 118 9.02 10.77 -18.12
C THR A 118 9.77 11.99 -18.66
N SER A 119 10.84 11.79 -19.41
CA SER A 119 11.53 12.86 -20.13
C SER A 119 10.67 13.57 -21.19
N SER A 120 9.60 12.93 -21.68
CA SER A 120 8.79 13.43 -22.81
C SER A 120 7.29 13.47 -22.55
N SER A 121 6.82 12.88 -21.45
CA SER A 121 5.38 12.75 -21.18
C SER A 121 5.02 12.99 -19.71
N LEU A 122 3.77 13.40 -19.52
CA LEU A 122 3.16 13.60 -18.22
C LEU A 122 1.74 13.03 -18.25
N ASN A 123 1.40 12.21 -17.26
CA ASN A 123 0.07 11.64 -17.12
C ASN A 123 -0.42 11.78 -15.67
N VAL A 124 -1.68 12.14 -15.50
CA VAL A 124 -2.32 12.27 -14.17
C VAL A 124 -3.59 11.45 -14.14
N TYR A 125 -3.71 10.62 -13.11
CA TYR A 125 -4.88 9.75 -12.91
C TYR A 125 -5.19 9.56 -11.43
N THR A 126 -6.34 8.96 -11.16
CA THR A 126 -6.75 8.58 -9.82
C THR A 126 -6.56 7.08 -9.64
N ALA A 127 -5.97 6.67 -8.53
CA ALA A 127 -5.78 5.26 -8.17
C ALA A 127 -6.27 4.99 -6.74
N PRO A 128 -7.19 4.05 -6.52
CA PRO A 128 -7.55 3.60 -5.18
C PRO A 128 -6.53 2.60 -4.63
N VAL A 129 -6.26 2.67 -3.33
CA VAL A 129 -5.49 1.67 -2.59
C VAL A 129 -6.21 1.35 -1.30
N SER A 130 -6.55 0.08 -1.09
CA SER A 130 -7.00 -0.39 0.21
C SER A 130 -5.80 -0.83 1.02
N VAL A 131 -5.61 -0.29 2.22
CA VAL A 131 -4.53 -0.65 3.14
C VAL A 131 -5.13 -1.30 4.37
N MET A 132 -4.59 -2.45 4.76
CA MET A 132 -4.92 -3.15 5.99
C MET A 132 -3.85 -2.88 7.04
N MET A 133 -4.27 -2.51 8.23
CA MET A 133 -3.40 -2.26 9.37
C MET A 133 -3.81 -3.13 10.54
N ASN A 134 -2.82 -3.70 11.24
CA ASN A 134 -3.01 -4.35 12.52
C ASN A 134 -2.52 -3.40 13.62
N CYS A 135 -3.39 -3.07 14.57
CA CYS A 135 -3.17 -2.06 15.59
C CYS A 135 -3.52 -2.62 16.97
N PRO A 136 -2.97 -2.06 18.06
CA PRO A 136 -3.51 -2.28 19.40
C PRO A 136 -5.03 -2.03 19.43
N PRO A 137 -5.81 -2.85 20.14
CA PRO A 137 -5.37 -3.87 21.11
C PRO A 137 -5.19 -5.29 20.53
N ALA A 138 -4.98 -5.46 19.22
CA ALA A 138 -4.72 -6.80 18.66
C ALA A 138 -3.49 -7.44 19.32
N ASP A 139 -3.61 -8.69 19.79
CA ASP A 139 -2.49 -9.42 20.40
C ASP A 139 -1.31 -9.63 19.45
N THR A 140 -1.57 -9.58 18.14
CA THR A 140 -0.57 -9.73 17.08
C THR A 140 0.04 -8.39 16.63
N ALA A 141 -0.43 -7.25 17.16
CA ALA A 141 0.12 -5.94 16.86
C ALA A 141 1.20 -5.53 17.87
N PRO A 142 2.19 -4.70 17.47
CA PRO A 142 3.07 -4.05 18.43
C PRO A 142 2.27 -3.19 19.41
N VAL A 143 2.68 -3.17 20.68
CA VAL A 143 1.93 -2.52 21.77
C VAL A 143 1.73 -1.01 21.56
N ASP A 144 2.63 -0.35 20.84
CA ASP A 144 2.69 1.11 20.75
C ASP A 144 2.42 1.70 19.35
N HIS A 145 2.18 0.86 18.34
CA HIS A 145 1.90 1.35 16.99
C HIS A 145 1.18 0.32 16.12
N CYS A 146 0.50 0.84 15.09
CA CYS A 146 -0.04 0.05 14.00
C CYS A 146 1.05 -0.42 13.04
N VAL A 147 0.82 -1.56 12.39
CA VAL A 147 1.66 -2.09 11.31
C VAL A 147 0.81 -2.38 10.08
N VAL A 148 1.38 -2.21 8.89
CA VAL A 148 0.70 -2.59 7.65
C VAL A 148 0.80 -4.10 7.49
N VAL A 149 -0.34 -4.75 7.32
CA VAL A 149 -0.47 -6.20 7.07
C VAL A 149 -1.01 -6.49 5.69
N GLY A 150 -1.39 -5.46 4.92
CA GLY A 150 -1.78 -5.64 3.55
C GLY A 150 -1.98 -4.34 2.81
N PHE A 151 -1.85 -4.38 1.50
CA PHE A 151 -2.40 -3.37 0.60
C PHE A 151 -2.93 -4.04 -0.65
N TYR A 152 -3.95 -3.44 -1.26
CA TYR A 152 -4.60 -3.92 -2.46
C TYR A 152 -4.81 -2.75 -3.40
N VAL A 153 -4.30 -2.88 -4.61
CA VAL A 153 -4.42 -1.87 -5.67
C VAL A 153 -5.37 -2.33 -6.77
N ALA A 154 -5.63 -3.63 -6.85
CA ALA A 154 -6.68 -4.17 -7.68
C ALA A 154 -8.06 -3.94 -7.03
N ALA A 155 -8.97 -3.26 -7.76
CA ALA A 155 -10.32 -2.97 -7.29
C ALA A 155 -11.15 -4.23 -6.96
N SER A 156 -10.77 -5.39 -7.52
CA SER A 156 -11.47 -6.66 -7.35
C SER A 156 -11.07 -7.46 -6.10
N ARG A 157 -10.21 -6.92 -5.22
CA ARG A 157 -9.50 -7.74 -4.22
C ARG A 157 -9.56 -7.28 -2.78
N ILE A 158 -10.62 -6.57 -2.38
CA ILE A 158 -11.00 -6.66 -0.97
C ILE A 158 -11.72 -8.01 -0.79
N VAL A 159 -10.96 -9.11 -0.79
CA VAL A 159 -11.49 -10.44 -0.46
C VAL A 159 -11.27 -10.63 1.04
N TYR A 160 -12.36 -10.64 1.79
CA TYR A 160 -12.42 -11.16 3.16
C TYR A 160 -13.26 -12.43 3.15
#